data_AF-A0A3M1DBV1-F1
#
_entry.id   AF-A0A3M1DBV1-F1
#
_cell.length_a   1.000
_cell.length_b   1.000
_cell.length_c   1.000
_cell.angle_alpha   90.00
_cell.angle_beta   90.00
_cell.angle_gamma   90.00
#
_symmetry.space_group_name_H-M   'P 1'
#
loop_
_entity.id
_entity.type
_entity.pdbx_description
1 polymer ?
#
loop_
_entity_poly.entity_id
_entity_poly.type
_entity_poly.pdbx_seq_one_letter_code
_entity_poly.pdbx_strand_id
1 'polypeptide(L)'
;VVEIGNTAILAGAGGQDQSTNFKVKVIFEESGVRVRPGMSATVDITTNKRNDVLAVPFASIVMRKINVDSLKANKEPEEKGGSLVAEAQAAQDSGKAVLSDSSGTTNGEKKEKEVKGVFVVHDGKCDFVPVETGIADAKNIEITSGLNEGDTVIAGPYRVLRSIKDGDEVKVMAKPRKKKTA
;
A
#
# COMPACT_ATOMS: atom_id res chain seq x y z
N VAL A 1 17.42 3.34 19.30
CA VAL A 1 16.56 2.52 20.21
C VAL A 1 17.39 1.34 20.66
N VAL A 2 17.40 1.00 21.94
CA VAL A 2 18.19 -0.12 22.47
C VAL A 2 17.32 -1.35 22.73
N GLU A 3 16.06 -1.14 23.12
CA GLU A 3 15.15 -2.23 23.45
C GLU A 3 13.70 -1.83 23.13
N ILE A 4 12.96 -2.74 22.50
CA ILE A 4 11.51 -2.64 22.32
C ILE A 4 10.90 -3.82 23.08
N GLY A 5 9.99 -3.55 24.01
CA GLY A 5 9.28 -4.58 24.75
C GLY A 5 8.45 -5.46 23.83
N ASN A 6 8.61 -6.77 23.91
CA ASN A 6 7.87 -7.75 23.10
C ASN A 6 6.44 -8.02 23.62
N THR A 7 6.07 -7.41 24.75
CA THR A 7 4.75 -7.59 25.37
C THR A 7 4.03 -6.26 25.44
N ALA A 8 2.80 -6.25 24.92
CA ALA A 8 1.92 -5.10 25.02
C ALA A 8 1.47 -4.88 26.47
N ILE A 9 1.50 -3.62 26.89
CA ILE A 9 0.91 -3.14 28.14
C ILE A 9 -0.47 -2.61 27.76
N LEU A 10 -1.50 -3.40 28.04
CA LEU A 10 -2.90 -3.01 27.86
C LEU A 10 -3.31 -2.06 28.98
N ALA A 11 -3.66 -0.83 28.66
CA ALA A 11 -4.18 0.13 29.63
C ALA A 11 -5.72 0.08 29.60
N GLY A 12 -6.33 -0.42 30.67
CA GLY A 12 -7.78 -0.41 30.88
C GLY A 12 -8.41 -1.80 30.77
N ALA A 13 -8.69 -2.45 31.89
CA ALA A 13 -9.54 -3.65 31.89
C ALA A 13 -11.01 -3.22 31.73
N GLY A 14 -11.62 -3.46 30.56
CA GLY A 14 -13.09 -3.48 30.42
C GLY A 14 -13.77 -2.41 29.54
N GLY A 15 -13.05 -1.60 28.76
CA GLY A 15 -13.63 -0.59 27.87
C GLY A 15 -13.24 -0.74 26.40
N GLN A 16 -14.07 -0.18 25.50
CA GLN A 16 -13.98 -0.27 24.03
C GLN A 16 -12.72 0.41 23.44
N ASP A 17 -12.00 1.21 24.23
CA ASP A 17 -10.73 1.85 23.85
C ASP A 17 -9.53 1.14 24.51
N GLN A 18 -9.17 -0.04 23.99
CA GLN A 18 -7.93 -0.71 24.36
C GLN A 18 -6.75 -0.06 23.61
N SER A 19 -5.95 0.74 24.30
CA SER A 19 -4.68 1.24 23.76
C SER A 19 -3.56 0.25 24.03
N THR A 20 -2.96 -0.28 22.96
CA THR A 20 -1.81 -1.19 23.01
C THR A 20 -0.52 -0.38 23.16
N ASN A 21 0.07 -0.38 24.36
CA ASN A 21 1.32 0.34 24.61
C ASN A 21 2.52 -0.61 24.61
N PHE A 22 3.67 -0.18 24.06
CA PHE A 22 4.92 -0.93 24.14
C PHE A 22 5.99 -0.10 24.86
N LYS A 23 6.68 -0.71 25.83
CA LYS A 23 7.79 -0.04 26.53
C LYS A 23 9.03 -0.03 25.64
N VAL A 24 9.57 1.15 25.36
CA VAL A 24 10.78 1.33 24.55
C VAL A 24 11.87 1.97 25.40
N LYS A 25 13.10 1.44 25.34
CA LYS A 25 14.29 2.10 25.92
C LYS A 25 15.12 2.73 24.82
N VAL A 26 15.43 4.01 24.97
CA VAL A 26 16.22 4.81 24.03
C VAL A 26 17.48 5.29 24.76
N ILE A 27 18.62 5.23 24.08
CA ILE A 27 19.88 5.80 24.55
C ILE A 27 20.20 7.00 23.67
N PHE A 28 20.76 8.05 24.27
CA PHE A 28 21.29 9.20 23.55
C PHE A 28 22.77 8.96 23.30
N GLU A 29 23.20 9.06 22.05
CA GLU A 29 24.60 8.85 21.66
C GLU A 29 25.44 10.12 21.86
N GLU A 30 24.85 11.29 21.61
CA GLU A 30 25.50 12.58 21.86
C GLU A 30 25.31 13.06 23.31
N SER A 31 26.43 13.31 23.98
CA SER A 31 26.51 13.77 25.38
C SER A 31 26.21 15.27 25.56
N GLY A 32 25.93 16.01 24.47
CA GLY A 32 25.68 17.45 24.49
C GLY A 32 24.32 17.86 25.06
N VAL A 33 23.36 16.94 25.17
CA VAL A 33 22.02 17.24 25.67
C VAL A 33 21.99 17.09 27.20
N ARG A 34 21.82 18.20 27.93
CA ARG A 34 21.63 18.21 29.39
C ARG A 34 20.21 17.78 29.77
N VAL A 35 19.88 16.50 29.59
CA VAL A 35 18.61 15.92 30.06
C VAL A 35 18.72 15.64 31.57
N ARG A 36 17.73 16.03 32.36
CA ARG A 36 17.64 15.69 33.79
C ARG A 36 16.58 14.62 34.02
N PRO A 37 16.75 13.72 35.01
CA PRO A 37 15.69 12.80 35.42
C PRO A 37 14.40 13.57 35.75
N GLY A 38 13.25 13.05 35.30
CA GLY A 38 11.94 13.67 35.50
C GLY A 38 11.47 14.59 34.36
N MET A 39 12.29 14.82 33.33
CA MET A 39 11.85 15.52 32.11
C MET A 39 10.99 14.59 31.23
N SER A 40 9.86 15.09 30.75
CA SER A 40 9.10 14.48 29.66
C SER A 40 9.68 14.94 28.32
N ALA A 41 9.75 14.03 27.34
CA ALA A 41 10.18 14.35 25.99
C ALA A 41 9.28 13.65 24.97
N THR A 42 8.99 14.33 23.87
CA THR A 42 8.40 13.72 22.67
C THR A 42 9.55 13.28 21.78
N VAL A 43 9.53 12.03 21.33
CA VAL A 43 10.60 11.45 20.51
C VAL A 43 9.99 10.87 19.24
N ASP A 44 10.57 11.23 18.10
CA ASP A 44 10.26 10.63 16.81
C ASP A 44 11.19 9.44 16.54
N ILE A 45 10.63 8.26 16.27
CA ILE A 45 11.39 7.04 15.99
C ILE A 45 11.26 6.72 14.51
N THR A 46 12.38 6.76 13.78
CA THR A 46 12.45 6.31 12.38
C THR A 46 12.84 4.83 12.36
N THR A 47 11.97 3.96 11.85
CA THR A 47 12.19 2.50 11.83
C THR A 47 12.83 1.99 10.55
N ASN A 48 12.59 2.66 9.42
CA ASN A 48 13.12 2.27 8.12
C ASN A 48 13.26 3.51 7.24
N LYS A 49 14.21 3.49 6.32
CA LYS A 49 14.46 4.56 5.34
C LYS A 49 14.81 3.93 3.99
N ARG A 50 14.13 4.40 2.95
CA ARG A 50 14.48 4.11 1.55
C ARG A 50 14.69 5.41 0.82
N ASN A 51 15.68 5.43 -0.05
CA ASN A 51 15.95 6.55 -0.95
C ASN A 51 15.49 6.15 -2.35
N ASP A 52 15.16 7.16 -3.16
CA ASP A 52 14.81 6.99 -4.57
C ASP A 52 13.63 6.04 -4.79
N VAL A 53 12.46 6.44 -4.27
CA VAL A 53 11.22 5.65 -4.34
C VAL A 53 10.10 6.43 -5.00
N LEU A 54 9.24 5.71 -5.71
CA LEU A 54 7.96 6.24 -6.18
C LEU A 54 7.05 6.52 -4.98
N ALA A 55 6.91 7.79 -4.64
CA ALA A 55 6.09 8.24 -3.52
C ALA A 55 4.82 8.92 -4.03
N VAL A 56 3.66 8.42 -3.60
CA VAL A 56 2.37 9.08 -3.80
C VAL A 56 1.86 9.64 -2.48
N PRO A 57 1.07 10.73 -2.47
CA PRO A 57 0.41 11.19 -1.27
C PRO A 57 -0.49 10.10 -0.67
N PHE A 58 -0.55 10.00 0.66
CA PHE A 58 -1.46 9.08 1.34
C PHE A 58 -2.92 9.30 0.92
N ALA A 59 -3.26 10.56 0.64
CA ALA A 59 -4.56 10.99 0.13
C ALA A 59 -4.86 10.58 -1.32
N SER A 60 -4.12 9.65 -1.90
CA SER A 60 -4.37 9.08 -3.24
C SER A 60 -4.79 7.61 -3.20
N ILE A 61 -4.60 6.91 -2.08
CA ILE A 61 -4.88 5.47 -1.97
C ILE A 61 -6.35 5.22 -1.64
N VAL A 62 -6.92 4.21 -2.29
CA VAL A 62 -8.29 3.75 -2.09
C VAL A 62 -8.33 2.23 -1.93
N MET A 63 -9.23 1.76 -1.06
CA MET A 63 -9.58 0.35 -0.92
C MET A 63 -10.87 0.07 -1.67
N ARG A 64 -10.87 -0.90 -2.59
CA ARG A 64 -12.08 -1.35 -3.30
C ARG A 64 -12.22 -2.85 -3.26
N LYS A 65 -13.47 -3.30 -3.16
CA LYS A 65 -13.79 -4.71 -3.36
C LYS A 65 -13.90 -4.95 -4.86
N ILE A 66 -12.96 -5.70 -5.42
CA ILE A 66 -12.97 -6.03 -6.84
C ILE A 66 -13.14 -7.54 -6.98
N ASN A 67 -14.04 -7.94 -7.88
CA ASN A 67 -14.15 -9.32 -8.31
C ASN A 67 -12.93 -9.63 -9.19
N VAL A 68 -12.06 -10.51 -8.71
CA VAL A 68 -10.75 -10.82 -9.32
C VAL A 68 -10.81 -11.40 -10.74
N ASP A 69 -11.99 -11.71 -11.26
CA ASP A 69 -12.21 -12.15 -12.65
C ASP A 69 -12.16 -11.01 -13.66
N SER A 70 -12.63 -9.81 -13.33
CA SER A 70 -12.72 -8.69 -14.29
C SER A 70 -11.43 -7.90 -14.46
N LEU A 71 -10.40 -8.15 -13.64
CA LEU A 71 -9.09 -7.49 -13.74
C LEU A 71 -8.13 -8.17 -14.73
N LYS A 72 -8.38 -9.42 -15.10
CA LYS A 72 -7.57 -10.14 -16.10
C LYS A 72 -8.00 -9.86 -17.54
N ALA A 73 -9.20 -9.30 -17.75
CA ALA A 73 -9.78 -9.13 -19.08
C ALA A 73 -9.27 -7.89 -19.86
N ASN A 74 -8.57 -6.94 -19.22
CA ASN A 74 -8.12 -5.70 -19.87
C ASN A 74 -6.59 -5.59 -20.01
N LYS A 75 -5.85 -6.70 -19.93
CA LYS A 75 -4.40 -6.77 -20.27
C LYS A 75 -4.14 -7.91 -21.25
N GLU A 76 -4.82 -7.88 -22.39
CA GLU A 76 -4.37 -8.60 -23.59
C GLU A 76 -4.23 -7.57 -24.72
N PRO A 77 -3.02 -7.25 -25.17
CA PRO A 77 -2.84 -6.65 -26.48
C PRO A 77 -3.18 -7.72 -27.53
N GLU A 78 -4.18 -7.42 -28.35
CA GLU A 78 -4.40 -8.11 -29.62
C GLU A 78 -3.14 -7.97 -30.50
N GLU A 79 -2.37 -9.03 -30.65
CA GLU A 79 -1.40 -9.22 -31.72
C GLU A 79 -1.72 -10.56 -32.40
N LYS A 80 -2.54 -10.50 -33.45
CA LYS A 80 -2.65 -11.55 -34.45
C LYS A 80 -1.54 -11.38 -35.47
N GLY A 81 -0.72 -12.42 -35.68
CA GLY A 81 -0.12 -12.66 -36.99
C GLY A 81 1.20 -13.42 -37.06
N GLY A 82 1.13 -14.76 -37.13
CA GLY A 82 2.03 -15.61 -37.94
C GLY A 82 3.39 -15.99 -37.32
N SER A 83 3.53 -17.12 -36.62
CA SER A 83 3.67 -18.50 -37.13
C SER A 83 4.99 -18.79 -37.86
N LEU A 84 5.92 -19.54 -37.23
CA LEU A 84 6.23 -20.96 -37.50
C LEU A 84 7.61 -21.40 -36.93
N VAL A 85 7.56 -22.44 -36.08
CA VAL A 85 8.47 -23.61 -35.87
C VAL A 85 9.94 -23.36 -35.44
N ALA A 86 10.60 -24.14 -34.57
CA ALA A 86 10.43 -25.54 -34.18
C ALA A 86 11.00 -25.86 -32.77
N GLU A 87 10.27 -26.73 -32.08
CA GLU A 87 10.62 -27.83 -31.15
C GLU A 87 12.03 -27.97 -30.52
N ALA A 88 12.08 -28.21 -29.20
CA ALA A 88 12.30 -29.56 -28.64
C ALA A 88 12.21 -29.60 -27.09
N GLN A 89 11.28 -30.45 -26.61
CA GLN A 89 11.25 -31.36 -25.44
C GLN A 89 12.36 -31.29 -24.37
N ALA A 90 12.21 -31.75 -23.13
CA ALA A 90 11.14 -32.18 -22.22
C ALA A 90 11.88 -32.73 -20.98
N ALA A 91 11.38 -32.51 -19.76
CA ALA A 91 11.59 -33.43 -18.64
C ALA A 91 10.64 -33.09 -17.47
N GLN A 92 9.76 -34.05 -17.18
CA GLN A 92 8.98 -34.19 -15.95
C GLN A 92 9.89 -34.71 -14.82
N ASP A 93 9.64 -34.38 -13.54
CA ASP A 93 8.83 -35.23 -12.67
C ASP A 93 8.89 -34.86 -11.17
N SER A 94 7.71 -34.95 -10.55
CA SER A 94 7.29 -35.32 -9.18
C SER A 94 7.98 -34.87 -7.88
N GLY A 95 7.12 -34.59 -6.88
CA GLY A 95 7.39 -34.82 -5.44
C GLY A 95 6.87 -33.74 -4.48
N LYS A 96 5.55 -33.54 -4.32
CA LYS A 96 4.71 -34.09 -3.21
C LYS A 96 4.83 -33.38 -1.84
N ALA A 97 3.75 -32.72 -1.41
CA ALA A 97 3.06 -32.84 -0.09
C ALA A 97 2.15 -31.61 0.18
N VAL A 98 0.90 -31.59 -0.29
CA VAL A 98 -0.35 -31.83 0.48
C VAL A 98 -0.30 -31.53 1.97
N LEU A 99 -1.10 -30.54 2.41
CA LEU A 99 -1.99 -30.63 3.57
C LEU A 99 -3.24 -29.78 3.30
N SER A 100 -4.30 -30.46 2.89
CA SER A 100 -5.68 -29.99 2.84
C SER A 100 -6.41 -30.53 4.06
N ASP A 101 -7.03 -29.67 4.86
CA ASP A 101 -8.15 -30.07 5.69
C ASP A 101 -9.40 -29.33 5.20
N SER A 102 -10.39 -30.13 4.84
CA SER A 102 -11.64 -29.75 4.22
C SER A 102 -12.75 -30.06 5.21
N SER A 103 -13.40 -29.03 5.73
CA SER A 103 -14.77 -29.14 6.21
C SER A 103 -15.64 -28.20 5.36
N GLY A 104 -16.36 -28.80 4.42
CA GLY A 104 -17.22 -28.10 3.48
C GLY A 104 -18.54 -27.68 4.12
N THR A 105 -19.04 -26.52 3.69
CA THR A 105 -20.48 -26.30 3.49
C THR A 105 -20.66 -25.30 2.35
N THR A 106 -21.65 -25.63 1.53
CA THR A 106 -22.11 -25.02 0.30
C THR A 106 -22.57 -23.56 0.43
N ASN A 107 -21.90 -22.63 -0.26
CA ASN A 107 -22.54 -21.57 -1.05
C ASN A 107 -21.47 -20.86 -1.88
N GLY A 108 -21.79 -20.54 -3.15
CA GLY A 108 -20.90 -19.83 -4.06
C GLY A 108 -20.75 -18.36 -3.67
N GLU A 109 -20.03 -18.09 -2.57
CA GLU A 109 -19.64 -16.74 -2.19
C GLU A 109 -18.45 -16.33 -3.07
N LYS A 110 -18.71 -15.43 -4.02
CA LYS A 110 -17.65 -14.66 -4.68
C LYS A 110 -16.80 -14.04 -3.57
N LYS A 111 -15.58 -14.55 -3.37
CA LYS A 111 -14.64 -13.98 -2.39
C LYS A 111 -14.26 -12.57 -2.84
N GLU A 112 -15.00 -11.58 -2.36
CA GLU A 112 -14.68 -10.17 -2.51
C GLU A 112 -13.35 -9.91 -1.81
N LYS A 113 -12.27 -9.73 -2.58
CA LYS A 113 -11.00 -9.28 -2.04
C LYS A 113 -10.98 -7.75 -2.04
N GLU A 114 -10.63 -7.17 -0.91
CA GLU A 114 -10.29 -5.76 -0.81
C GLU A 114 -8.93 -5.53 -1.45
N VAL A 115 -8.90 -4.75 -2.51
CA VAL A 115 -7.72 -4.41 -3.30
C VAL A 115 -7.37 -2.94 -3.05
N LYS A 116 -6.09 -2.69 -2.78
CA LYS A 116 -5.48 -1.36 -2.72
C LYS A 116 -5.19 -0.85 -4.12
N GLY A 117 -5.52 0.39 -4.41
CA GLY A 117 -5.20 1.02 -5.69
C GLY A 117 -5.20 2.53 -5.62
N VAL A 118 -4.81 3.14 -6.73
CA VAL A 118 -4.87 4.58 -6.97
C VAL A 118 -5.64 4.84 -8.27
N PHE A 119 -6.08 6.08 -8.47
CA PHE A 119 -6.62 6.52 -9.75
C PHE A 119 -5.55 7.23 -10.57
N VAL A 120 -5.30 6.74 -11.77
CA VAL A 120 -4.39 7.35 -12.74
C VAL A 120 -5.21 8.06 -13.81
N VAL A 121 -4.72 9.21 -14.27
CA VAL A 121 -5.38 10.01 -15.30
C VAL A 121 -4.75 9.74 -16.66
N HIS A 122 -5.54 9.22 -17.60
CA HIS A 122 -5.19 9.08 -19.02
C HIS A 122 -6.28 9.73 -19.87
N ASP A 123 -5.88 10.60 -20.81
CA ASP A 123 -6.80 11.29 -21.74
C ASP A 123 -7.98 12.01 -21.05
N GLY A 124 -7.76 12.56 -19.85
CA GLY A 124 -8.79 13.26 -19.08
C GLY A 124 -9.79 12.36 -18.36
N LYS A 125 -9.61 11.04 -18.42
CA LYS A 125 -10.40 10.04 -17.69
C LYS A 125 -9.55 9.40 -16.59
N CYS A 126 -10.21 8.90 -15.56
CA CYS A 126 -9.54 8.19 -14.48
C CYS A 126 -9.73 6.68 -14.55
N ASP A 127 -8.64 5.94 -14.38
CA ASP A 127 -8.63 4.48 -14.32
C ASP A 127 -8.13 4.02 -12.95
N PHE A 128 -8.82 3.06 -12.33
CA PHE A 128 -8.34 2.44 -11.10
C PHE A 128 -7.21 1.45 -11.41
N VAL A 129 -6.04 1.71 -10.83
CA VAL A 129 -4.87 0.85 -10.96
C VAL A 129 -4.55 0.24 -9.60
N PRO A 130 -4.56 -1.11 -9.47
CA PRO A 130 -4.17 -1.77 -8.23
C PRO A 130 -2.66 -1.57 -7.99
N VAL A 131 -2.29 -1.28 -6.74
CA VAL A 131 -0.90 -1.00 -6.36
C VAL A 131 -0.47 -1.80 -5.14
N GLU A 132 0.82 -2.10 -5.09
CA GLU A 132 1.47 -2.59 -3.89
C GLU A 132 2.23 -1.45 -3.20
N THR A 133 2.13 -1.40 -1.88
CA THR A 133 2.65 -0.29 -1.07
C THR A 133 3.79 -0.76 -0.18
N GLY A 134 4.82 0.07 -0.05
CA GLY A 134 5.96 -0.14 0.85
C GLY A 134 5.86 0.69 2.14
N ILE A 135 6.96 1.35 2.47
CA ILE A 135 7.08 2.21 3.65
C ILE A 135 6.19 3.45 3.49
N ALA A 136 5.54 3.87 4.57
CA ALA A 136 4.73 5.08 4.61
C ALA A 136 5.27 6.07 5.65
N ASP A 137 5.16 7.35 5.32
CA ASP A 137 5.32 8.46 6.25
C ASP A 137 3.94 9.10 6.55
N ALA A 138 3.91 10.24 7.26
CA ALA A 138 2.66 10.91 7.61
C ALA A 138 1.90 11.55 6.42
N LYS A 139 2.55 11.71 5.26
CA LYS A 139 2.03 12.43 4.08
C LYS A 139 2.07 11.60 2.81
N ASN A 140 3.03 10.70 2.66
CA ASN A 140 3.34 9.95 1.47
C ASN A 140 3.51 8.47 1.78
N ILE A 141 3.36 7.66 0.75
CA ILE A 141 3.55 6.22 0.79
C ILE A 141 4.31 5.78 -0.45
N GLU A 142 5.26 4.88 -0.23
CA GLU A 142 6.02 4.21 -1.28
C GLU A 142 5.12 3.27 -2.06
N ILE A 143 5.22 3.31 -3.38
CA ILE A 143 4.60 2.36 -4.31
C ILE A 143 5.69 1.46 -4.86
N THR A 144 5.55 0.15 -4.62
CA THR A 144 6.51 -0.86 -5.07
C THR A 144 6.10 -1.50 -6.39
N SER A 145 4.82 -1.48 -6.73
CA SER A 145 4.28 -2.05 -7.97
C SER A 145 2.96 -1.39 -8.35
N GLY A 146 2.68 -1.36 -9.65
CA GLY A 146 1.42 -0.89 -10.21
C GLY A 146 1.43 0.55 -10.73
N LEU A 147 2.52 1.30 -10.56
CA LEU A 147 2.68 2.64 -11.13
C LEU A 147 4.07 2.82 -11.74
N ASN A 148 4.16 3.72 -12.71
CA ASN A 148 5.39 4.14 -13.34
C ASN A 148 5.72 5.60 -13.00
N GLU A 149 6.99 5.97 -13.18
CA GLU A 149 7.41 7.36 -13.11
C GLU A 149 6.71 8.20 -14.19
N GLY A 150 6.15 9.34 -13.78
CA GLY A 150 5.42 10.26 -14.67
C GLY A 150 3.90 10.08 -14.67
N ASP A 151 3.38 8.99 -14.08
CA ASP A 151 1.94 8.77 -13.97
C ASP A 151 1.28 9.88 -13.14
N THR A 152 0.18 10.42 -13.66
CA THR A 152 -0.58 11.46 -12.96
C THR A 152 -1.64 10.80 -12.08
N VAL A 153 -1.41 10.82 -10.77
CA VAL A 153 -2.35 10.27 -9.77
C VAL A 153 -3.32 11.31 -9.24
N ILE A 154 -4.55 10.89 -8.97
CA ILE A 154 -5.55 11.73 -8.31
C ILE A 154 -5.31 11.75 -6.81
N ALA A 155 -5.32 12.94 -6.21
CA ALA A 155 -5.22 13.12 -4.77
C ALA A 155 -6.41 13.94 -4.24
N GLY A 156 -6.99 13.53 -3.12
CA GLY A 156 -8.12 14.24 -2.54
C GLY A 156 -8.68 13.60 -1.27
N PRO A 157 -9.76 14.16 -0.71
CA PRO A 157 -10.44 13.57 0.44
C PRO A 157 -10.90 12.14 0.12
N TYR A 158 -10.67 11.22 1.05
CA TYR A 158 -10.98 9.80 0.89
C TYR A 158 -12.43 9.54 0.42
N ARG A 159 -13.37 10.35 0.91
CA ARG A 159 -14.80 10.25 0.54
C ARG A 159 -15.04 10.46 -0.97
N VAL A 160 -14.29 11.35 -1.61
CA VAL A 160 -14.40 11.64 -3.04
C VAL A 160 -13.79 10.50 -3.85
N LEU A 161 -12.61 10.03 -3.47
CA LEU A 161 -11.93 8.94 -4.18
C LEU A 161 -12.70 7.61 -4.13
N ARG A 162 -13.49 7.39 -3.07
CA ARG A 162 -14.36 6.22 -2.96
C ARG A 162 -15.59 6.29 -3.88
N SER A 163 -16.04 7.48 -4.26
CA SER A 163 -17.19 7.66 -5.16
C SER A 163 -16.85 7.70 -6.65
N ILE A 164 -15.59 7.98 -7.00
CA ILE A 164 -15.10 8.01 -8.39
C ILE A 164 -15.26 6.64 -9.04
N LYS A 165 -15.61 6.56 -10.31
CA LYS A 165 -15.67 5.31 -11.07
C LYS A 165 -14.64 5.33 -12.19
N ASP A 166 -14.32 4.14 -12.69
CA ASP A 166 -13.44 4.02 -13.85
C ASP A 166 -14.11 4.71 -15.05
N GLY A 167 -13.35 5.55 -15.75
CA GLY A 167 -13.83 6.35 -16.87
C GLY A 167 -14.47 7.69 -16.50
N ASP A 168 -14.55 8.07 -15.22
CA ASP A 168 -15.04 9.41 -14.84
C ASP A 168 -14.12 10.50 -15.40
N GLU A 169 -14.74 11.58 -15.90
CA GLU A 169 -14.00 12.74 -16.39
C GLU A 169 -13.39 13.53 -15.23
N VAL A 170 -12.10 13.81 -15.35
CA VAL A 170 -11.34 14.52 -14.32
C VAL A 170 -10.54 15.66 -14.94
N LYS A 171 -10.62 16.83 -14.31
CA LYS A 171 -9.79 17.98 -14.70
C LYS A 171 -8.54 18.00 -13.84
N VAL A 172 -7.38 17.92 -14.50
CA VAL A 172 -6.09 18.04 -13.82
C VAL A 172 -5.94 19.48 -13.31
N MET A 173 -6.08 19.65 -12.00
CA MET A 173 -5.71 20.90 -11.34
C MET A 173 -4.28 20.76 -10.84
N ALA A 174 -3.35 21.50 -11.45
CA ALA A 174 -1.98 21.54 -10.98
C ALA A 174 -1.95 22.05 -9.52
N LYS A 175 -1.32 21.27 -8.63
CA LYS A 175 -1.17 21.61 -7.21
C LYS A 175 -0.55 23.01 -7.09
N PRO A 176 -1.08 23.91 -6.25
CA PRO A 176 -0.44 25.21 -6.05
C PRO A 176 0.96 24.98 -5.47
N ARG A 177 2.00 25.31 -6.25
CA ARG A 177 3.39 25.32 -5.76
C ARG A 177 3.42 26.24 -4.55
N LYS A 178 3.71 25.69 -3.36
CA LYS A 178 4.00 26.51 -2.17
C LYS A 178 5.16 27.43 -2.52
N LYS A 179 4.93 28.74 -2.55
CA LYS A 179 6.01 29.73 -2.69
C LYS A 179 7.00 29.48 -1.55
N LYS A 180 8.26 29.17 -1.87
CA LYS A 180 9.34 29.19 -0.90
C LYS A 180 9.44 30.63 -0.40
N THR A 181 9.05 30.86 0.85
CA THR A 181 9.40 32.11 1.55
C THR A 181 10.90 32.05 1.77
N ALA A 182 11.62 33.02 1.19
CA ALA A 182 13.05 33.21 1.37
C ALA A 182 13.34 33.81 2.75
#